data_AF-A0A8H6MI46-F1
#
_entry.id   AF-A0A8H6MI46-F1
#
_cell.length_a   1.000
_cell.length_b   1.000
_cell.length_c   1.000
_cell.angle_alpha   90.00
_cell.angle_beta   90.00
_cell.angle_gamma   90.00
#
_symmetry.space_group_name_H-M   'P 1'
#
loop_
_entity.id
_entity.type
_entity.pdbx_description
1 polymer ?
#
loop_
_entity_poly.entity_id
_entity_poly.type
_entity_poly.pdbx_seq_one_letter_code
_entity_poly.pdbx_strand_id
1 'polypeptide(L)'
;FLFPGFCCLLTSFIAKETITNKAHALTQKPHAENCLRDLFLTDPYEDKKALKRKKGDRAGGTCEWIMGTEELTAWLGSGQTDRSEGQGTQVLWLHGNPGTGKSTMAIFLTEELSQAFSTTERRTLAYFFCDSAFDTRKTATSVVRGLLLQLVQQHPQLLDRLLPKYNERGAELFRSFDALWTIFMELAADEKTGRKYCIIDALDECDEESQDTLLKQLKETFNSRDAPPNIYVLVTSRPYPEIREYMEGFANKDLASYAEAKQDIERCIEERTTALAGKKHYTAKVLTQVRDILRERSEGTFLWVGLACEELEGIPSKDAVQVLENMPKGLSLLYKRLLETAVKNGAKDVRRVLSFV
;
A
#
# COMPACT_ATOMS: atom_id res chain seq x y z
N PHE A 1 -27.73 -0.51 31.30
CA PHE A 1 -28.18 0.61 30.45
C PHE A 1 -27.26 0.64 29.23
N LEU A 2 -27.46 -0.22 28.22
CA LEU A 2 -28.39 -0.11 27.07
C LEU A 2 -28.16 1.22 26.31
N PHE A 3 -27.83 1.34 25.02
CA PHE A 3 -27.83 0.56 23.75
C PHE A 3 -27.05 1.45 22.71
N PRO A 4 -26.98 1.20 21.39
CA PRO A 4 -26.80 -0.01 20.55
C PRO A 4 -25.65 0.20 19.52
N GLY A 5 -25.26 -0.67 18.57
CA GLY A 5 -25.79 -1.89 17.98
C GLY A 5 -25.29 -1.92 16.53
N PHE A 6 -24.14 -2.56 16.28
CA PHE A 6 -23.68 -2.91 14.94
C PHE A 6 -24.30 -4.27 14.60
N CYS A 7 -25.46 -4.27 13.96
CA CYS A 7 -26.06 -5.49 13.41
C CYS A 7 -26.63 -5.20 12.02
N CYS A 8 -26.07 -5.91 11.04
CA CYS A 8 -26.66 -6.34 9.78
C CYS A 8 -27.71 -5.46 9.12
N LEU A 9 -27.29 -4.74 8.08
CA LEU A 9 -28.06 -4.63 6.84
C LEU A 9 -27.16 -5.05 5.67
N LEU A 10 -27.20 -6.36 5.39
CA LEU A 10 -26.97 -6.91 4.06
C LEU A 10 -28.08 -6.39 3.15
N THR A 11 -27.86 -5.22 2.55
CA THR A 11 -28.52 -4.84 1.31
C THR A 11 -27.43 -4.62 0.28
N SER A 12 -27.52 -5.41 -0.79
CA SER A 12 -26.68 -5.38 -1.97
C SER A 12 -26.75 -4.01 -2.65
N PHE A 13 -26.03 -3.03 -2.13
CA PHE A 13 -25.47 -1.98 -2.96
C PHE A 13 -24.15 -2.53 -3.46
N ILE A 14 -24.18 -3.06 -4.68
CA ILE A 14 -22.99 -3.12 -5.51
C ILE A 14 -22.46 -1.68 -5.50
N ALA A 15 -21.43 -1.44 -4.69
CA ALA A 15 -20.64 -0.23 -4.79
C ALA A 15 -20.34 -0.11 -6.27
N LYS A 16 -20.70 1.02 -6.89
CA LYS A 16 -20.20 1.39 -8.20
C LYS A 16 -18.68 1.48 -8.05
N GLU A 17 -18.01 0.34 -8.13
CA GLU A 17 -16.57 0.25 -8.25
C GLU A 17 -16.24 0.95 -9.55
N THR A 18 -15.87 2.22 -9.41
CA THR A 18 -14.88 3.03 -10.12
C THR A 18 -14.41 2.57 -11.51
N ILE A 19 -15.29 2.03 -12.36
CA ILE A 19 -14.98 1.69 -13.76
C ILE A 19 -15.18 2.92 -14.69
N THR A 20 -15.60 4.09 -14.18
CA THR A 20 -15.97 5.24 -15.04
C THR A 20 -15.45 6.61 -14.58
N ASN A 21 -14.18 6.72 -14.18
CA ASN A 21 -13.61 8.04 -13.85
C ASN A 21 -12.97 8.78 -15.04
N LYS A 22 -12.36 8.05 -15.99
CA LYS A 22 -11.91 8.65 -17.26
C LYS A 22 -13.10 9.18 -18.08
N ALA A 23 -14.21 8.43 -18.11
CA ALA A 23 -15.44 8.84 -18.79
C ALA A 23 -16.03 10.12 -18.19
N HIS A 24 -16.02 10.27 -16.86
CA HIS A 24 -16.55 11.45 -16.20
C HIS A 24 -15.76 12.72 -16.53
N ALA A 25 -14.43 12.67 -16.42
CA ALA A 25 -13.57 13.80 -16.76
C ALA A 25 -13.67 14.21 -18.24
N LEU A 26 -13.69 13.22 -19.16
CA LEU A 26 -13.84 13.47 -20.59
C LEU A 26 -15.25 13.96 -20.97
N THR A 27 -16.29 13.52 -20.26
CA THR A 27 -17.66 14.05 -20.45
C THR A 27 -17.71 15.54 -20.11
N GLN A 28 -16.98 15.98 -19.08
CA GLN A 28 -16.95 17.39 -18.70
C GLN A 28 -15.97 18.22 -19.56
N LYS A 29 -14.85 17.62 -20.00
CA LYS A 29 -13.77 18.31 -20.73
C LYS A 29 -13.28 17.46 -21.92
N PRO A 30 -14.03 17.43 -23.05
CA PRO A 30 -13.68 16.59 -24.20
C PRO A 30 -12.30 16.88 -24.80
N HIS A 31 -11.88 18.14 -24.78
CA HIS A 31 -10.56 18.55 -25.29
C HIS A 31 -9.37 18.09 -24.43
N ALA A 32 -9.62 17.52 -23.25
CA ALA A 32 -8.57 17.01 -22.36
C ALA A 32 -8.04 15.62 -22.74
N GLU A 33 -8.59 14.98 -23.78
CA GLU A 33 -8.27 13.60 -24.14
C GLU A 33 -6.77 13.34 -24.32
N ASN A 34 -6.08 14.19 -25.09
CA ASN A 34 -4.64 14.05 -25.30
C ASN A 34 -3.85 14.23 -23.99
N CYS A 35 -4.23 15.21 -23.17
CA CYS A 35 -3.62 15.47 -21.86
C CYS A 35 -3.78 14.27 -20.92
N LEU A 36 -5.00 13.74 -20.79
CA LEU A 36 -5.27 12.58 -19.94
C LEU A 36 -4.62 11.30 -20.47
N ARG A 37 -4.52 11.13 -21.80
CA ARG A 37 -3.80 10.02 -22.41
C ARG A 37 -2.31 10.10 -22.10
N ASP A 38 -1.70 11.27 -22.26
CA ASP A 38 -0.28 11.45 -22.01
C ASP A 38 0.05 11.46 -20.51
N LEU A 39 -0.90 11.79 -19.64
CA LEU A 39 -0.76 11.69 -18.19
C LEU A 39 -0.82 10.23 -17.72
N PHE A 40 -1.69 9.42 -18.34
CA PHE A 40 -1.92 8.02 -17.99
C PHE A 40 -0.68 7.15 -18.22
N LEU A 41 -0.30 6.35 -17.23
CA LEU A 41 0.76 5.32 -17.31
C LEU A 41 0.22 3.93 -17.04
N THR A 42 -0.60 3.84 -16.00
CA THR A 42 -1.18 2.61 -15.48
C THR A 42 -2.52 2.95 -14.83
N ASP A 43 -3.38 1.96 -14.67
CA ASP A 43 -4.66 2.11 -13.98
C ASP A 43 -4.52 1.74 -12.50
N PRO A 44 -4.70 2.70 -11.55
CA PRO A 44 -4.52 2.43 -10.13
C PRO A 44 -5.45 1.33 -9.58
N TYR A 45 -6.66 1.19 -10.11
CA TYR A 45 -7.59 0.14 -9.67
C TYR A 45 -7.13 -1.23 -10.15
N GLU A 46 -6.67 -1.34 -11.41
CA GLU A 46 -6.08 -2.58 -11.92
C GLU A 46 -4.81 -2.97 -11.16
N ASP A 47 -3.95 -2.00 -10.85
CA ASP A 47 -2.74 -2.20 -10.05
C ASP A 47 -3.07 -2.71 -8.64
N LYS A 48 -4.04 -2.09 -7.96
CA LYS A 48 -4.52 -2.56 -6.66
C LYS A 48 -5.04 -3.99 -6.75
N LYS A 49 -5.83 -4.31 -7.77
CA LYS A 49 -6.40 -5.66 -7.98
C LYS A 49 -5.34 -6.69 -8.34
N ALA A 50 -4.32 -6.31 -9.09
CA ALA A 50 -3.17 -7.15 -9.40
C ALA A 50 -2.33 -7.43 -8.14
N LEU A 51 -2.06 -6.40 -7.34
CA LEU A 51 -1.34 -6.51 -6.08
C LEU A 51 -2.10 -7.39 -5.07
N LYS A 52 -3.41 -7.18 -4.90
CA LYS A 52 -4.26 -8.01 -4.03
C LYS A 52 -4.24 -9.48 -4.46
N ARG A 53 -4.32 -9.76 -5.77
CA ARG A 53 -4.17 -11.12 -6.31
C ARG A 53 -2.78 -11.71 -6.05
N LYS A 54 -1.71 -10.92 -6.21
CA LYS A 54 -0.32 -11.36 -5.95
C LYS A 54 -0.10 -11.70 -4.48
N LYS A 55 -0.62 -10.89 -3.55
CA LYS A 55 -0.44 -11.07 -2.10
C LYS A 55 -1.40 -12.09 -1.49
N GLY A 56 -2.51 -12.37 -2.17
CA GLY A 56 -3.62 -13.18 -1.66
C GLY A 56 -4.56 -12.37 -0.76
N ASP A 57 -5.65 -12.99 -0.34
CA ASP A 57 -6.61 -12.35 0.52
C ASP A 57 -6.08 -12.14 1.94
N ARG A 58 -6.50 -11.03 2.55
CA ARG A 58 -6.22 -10.69 3.94
C ARG A 58 -7.01 -11.64 4.85
N ALA A 59 -6.35 -12.19 5.87
CA ALA A 59 -7.03 -12.97 6.90
C ALA A 59 -8.05 -12.11 7.65
N GLY A 60 -9.23 -12.65 7.95
CA GLY A 60 -10.31 -11.90 8.60
C GLY A 60 -9.88 -11.27 9.93
N GLY A 61 -10.28 -10.03 10.19
CA GLY A 61 -9.94 -9.33 11.44
C GLY A 61 -8.52 -8.76 11.53
N THR A 62 -7.69 -8.91 10.50
CA THR A 62 -6.33 -8.32 10.46
C THR A 62 -6.32 -6.88 9.91
N CYS A 63 -5.27 -6.10 10.15
CA CYS A 63 -5.12 -4.69 9.74
C CYS A 63 -6.12 -3.70 10.36
N GLU A 64 -7.30 -4.13 10.82
CA GLU A 64 -8.39 -3.27 11.29
C GLU A 64 -8.00 -2.33 12.43
N TRP A 65 -7.08 -2.78 13.29
CA TRP A 65 -6.55 -2.01 14.41
C TRP A 65 -5.85 -0.71 13.97
N ILE A 66 -5.31 -0.63 12.74
CA ILE A 66 -4.57 0.55 12.27
C ILE A 66 -5.46 1.80 12.31
N MET A 67 -6.77 1.64 12.09
CA MET A 67 -7.76 2.71 12.07
C MET A 67 -7.92 3.42 13.42
N GLY A 68 -7.53 2.75 14.51
CA GLY A 68 -7.55 3.29 15.87
C GLY A 68 -6.19 3.80 16.38
N THR A 69 -5.14 3.76 15.56
CA THR A 69 -3.80 4.19 16.01
C THR A 69 -3.69 5.71 16.10
N GLU A 70 -2.91 6.19 17.07
CA GLU A 70 -2.65 7.63 17.24
C GLU A 70 -2.05 8.24 15.97
N GLU A 71 -1.09 7.55 15.35
CA GLU A 71 -0.41 8.03 14.17
C GLU A 71 -1.36 8.21 12.98
N LEU A 72 -2.23 7.21 12.71
CA LEU A 72 -3.16 7.31 11.60
C LEU A 72 -4.31 8.29 11.89
N THR A 73 -4.83 8.34 13.12
CA THR A 73 -5.88 9.30 13.48
C THR A 73 -5.40 10.74 13.46
N ALA A 74 -4.15 11.00 13.88
CA ALA A 74 -3.51 12.30 13.73
C ALA A 74 -3.36 12.68 12.24
N TRP A 75 -2.87 11.75 11.41
CA TRP A 75 -2.73 11.96 9.96
C TRP A 75 -4.08 12.21 9.25
N LEU A 76 -5.14 11.52 9.66
CA LEU A 76 -6.51 11.77 9.16
C LEU A 76 -7.08 13.12 9.60
N GLY A 77 -6.45 13.79 10.56
CA GLY A 77 -6.89 15.08 11.09
C GLY A 77 -8.22 14.97 11.85
N SER A 78 -8.42 13.88 12.59
CA SER A 78 -9.58 13.63 13.47
C SER A 78 -9.36 14.07 14.93
N GLY A 79 -8.16 14.55 15.27
CA GLY A 79 -7.91 15.23 16.55
C GLY A 79 -8.57 16.61 16.57
N GLN A 80 -9.47 16.84 17.53
CA GLN A 80 -9.84 18.19 17.93
C GLN A 80 -8.61 18.84 18.57
N THR A 81 -8.01 19.83 17.92
CA THR A 81 -7.36 20.96 18.58
C THR A 81 -6.95 22.00 17.55
N ASP A 82 -6.87 23.21 18.05
CA ASP A 82 -6.61 24.46 17.36
C ASP A 82 -5.39 24.43 16.43
N ARG A 83 -5.34 25.43 15.55
CA ARG A 83 -4.36 25.70 14.48
C ARG A 83 -2.89 25.88 14.95
N SER A 84 -2.52 25.31 16.09
CA SER A 84 -1.30 25.62 16.84
C SER A 84 -0.35 24.43 17.05
N GLU A 85 -0.68 23.19 16.66
CA GLU A 85 0.20 22.01 16.81
C GLU A 85 0.05 21.07 15.61
N GLY A 86 1.04 20.57 14.88
CA GLY A 86 2.48 20.82 14.83
C GLY A 86 2.95 20.47 13.41
N GLN A 87 4.03 21.11 12.96
CA GLN A 87 4.72 20.73 11.72
C GLN A 87 5.08 19.23 11.80
N GLY A 88 4.64 18.43 10.83
CA GLY A 88 5.02 17.00 10.74
C GLY A 88 3.87 15.97 10.72
N THR A 89 2.60 16.36 10.85
CA THR A 89 1.45 15.43 10.79
C THR A 89 0.91 15.17 9.38
N GLN A 90 1.36 15.94 8.39
CA GLN A 90 0.91 15.80 7.00
C GLN A 90 1.55 14.60 6.29
N VAL A 91 2.74 14.20 6.72
CA VAL A 91 3.44 13.03 6.18
C VAL A 91 3.49 11.97 7.28
N LEU A 92 2.99 10.77 6.97
CA LEU A 92 3.08 9.60 7.84
C LEU A 92 3.88 8.51 7.15
N TRP A 93 4.92 8.02 7.80
CA TRP A 93 5.74 6.92 7.31
C TRP A 93 5.49 5.63 8.09
N LEU A 94 4.84 4.66 7.46
CA LEU A 94 4.65 3.32 8.01
C LEU A 94 5.70 2.38 7.44
N HIS A 95 6.68 2.01 8.24
CA HIS A 95 7.81 1.20 7.78
C HIS A 95 7.81 -0.19 8.40
N GLY A 96 8.64 -1.07 7.84
CA GLY A 96 8.84 -2.41 8.37
C GLY A 96 9.66 -3.26 7.42
N ASN A 97 10.21 -4.35 7.95
CA ASN A 97 11.00 -5.30 7.17
C ASN A 97 10.16 -6.03 6.10
N PRO A 98 10.79 -6.75 5.16
CA PRO A 98 10.08 -7.59 4.20
C PRO A 98 9.13 -8.57 4.91
N GLY A 99 7.92 -8.73 4.38
CA GLY A 99 6.94 -9.68 4.94
C GLY A 99 6.19 -9.21 6.19
N THR A 100 6.31 -7.95 6.62
CA THR A 100 5.52 -7.38 7.75
C THR A 100 4.10 -6.95 7.40
N GLY A 101 3.67 -7.12 6.14
CA GLY A 101 2.29 -6.82 5.72
C GLY A 101 2.03 -5.38 5.26
N LYS A 102 3.07 -4.56 5.01
CA LYS A 102 2.94 -3.17 4.52
C LYS A 102 1.96 -3.00 3.34
N SER A 103 2.18 -3.74 2.24
CA SER A 103 1.29 -3.63 1.07
C SER A 103 -0.13 -4.11 1.35
N THR A 104 -0.31 -5.15 2.18
CA THR A 104 -1.64 -5.58 2.62
C THR A 104 -2.33 -4.49 3.43
N MET A 105 -1.58 -3.80 4.30
CA MET A 105 -2.06 -2.63 5.06
C MET A 105 -2.42 -1.48 4.13
N ALA A 106 -1.60 -1.16 3.12
CA ALA A 106 -1.90 -0.08 2.17
C ALA A 106 -3.15 -0.39 1.32
N ILE A 107 -3.36 -1.65 0.92
CA ILE A 107 -4.60 -2.09 0.25
C ILE A 107 -5.80 -1.91 1.19
N PHE A 108 -5.69 -2.37 2.43
CA PHE A 108 -6.75 -2.23 3.44
C PHE A 108 -7.11 -0.76 3.65
N LEU A 109 -6.13 0.10 3.91
CA LEU A 109 -6.33 1.54 4.07
C LEU A 109 -6.98 2.16 2.83
N THR A 110 -6.56 1.74 1.63
CA THR A 110 -7.15 2.24 0.39
C THR A 110 -8.63 1.85 0.28
N GLU A 111 -9.01 0.63 0.64
CA GLU A 111 -10.39 0.15 0.61
C GLU A 111 -11.25 0.87 1.65
N GLU A 112 -10.82 0.93 2.91
CA GLU A 112 -11.54 1.59 4.00
C GLU A 112 -11.69 3.10 3.78
N LEU A 113 -10.61 3.79 3.38
CA LEU A 113 -10.66 5.23 3.15
C LEU A 113 -11.46 5.58 1.89
N SER A 114 -11.43 4.75 0.85
CA SER A 114 -12.30 4.95 -0.32
C SER A 114 -13.77 4.90 0.08
N GLN A 115 -14.14 3.95 0.93
CA GLN A 115 -15.52 3.82 1.44
C GLN A 115 -15.87 4.99 2.36
N ALA A 116 -15.03 5.32 3.33
CA ALA A 116 -15.27 6.40 4.30
C ALA A 116 -15.34 7.78 3.65
N PHE A 117 -14.53 8.03 2.61
CA PHE A 117 -14.52 9.32 1.93
C PHE A 117 -15.64 9.44 0.88
N SER A 118 -16.21 8.34 0.41
CA SER A 118 -17.38 8.37 -0.48
C SER A 118 -18.62 9.01 0.17
N THR A 119 -18.71 8.96 1.51
CA THR A 119 -19.83 9.50 2.30
C THR A 119 -19.50 10.83 2.97
N THR A 120 -18.24 11.26 2.95
CA THR A 120 -17.77 12.49 3.61
C THR A 120 -17.43 13.54 2.57
N GLU A 121 -18.14 14.66 2.58
CA GLU A 121 -17.83 15.78 1.68
C GLU A 121 -16.40 16.30 1.91
N ARG A 122 -15.71 16.67 0.81
CA ARG A 122 -14.40 17.35 0.82
C ARG A 122 -13.20 16.50 1.29
N ARG A 123 -13.21 15.18 1.08
CA ARG A 123 -12.01 14.34 1.18
C ARG A 123 -11.78 13.60 -0.12
N THR A 124 -10.53 13.54 -0.56
CA THR A 124 -10.12 12.90 -1.81
C THR A 124 -8.98 11.95 -1.52
N LEU A 125 -9.10 10.72 -2.00
CA LEU A 125 -8.05 9.72 -1.88
C LEU A 125 -7.41 9.51 -3.25
N ALA A 126 -6.09 9.51 -3.28
CA ALA A 126 -5.29 9.02 -4.40
C ALA A 126 -4.25 8.04 -3.84
N TYR A 127 -3.88 7.04 -4.64
CA TYR A 127 -2.90 6.06 -4.19
C TYR A 127 -2.02 5.58 -5.34
N PHE A 128 -0.81 5.19 -5.02
CA PHE A 128 0.14 4.62 -5.95
C PHE A 128 0.88 3.47 -5.29
N PHE A 129 0.91 2.32 -5.95
CA PHE A 129 1.64 1.15 -5.49
C PHE A 129 2.92 1.05 -6.31
N CYS A 130 4.08 1.36 -5.71
CA CYS A 130 5.35 1.17 -6.39
C CYS A 130 5.60 -0.34 -6.60
N ASP A 131 6.23 -0.68 -7.73
CA ASP A 131 6.60 -2.05 -8.03
C ASP A 131 7.80 -2.07 -8.97
N SER A 132 8.93 -2.56 -8.47
CA SER A 132 10.20 -2.58 -9.18
C SER A 132 10.17 -3.43 -10.47
N ALA A 133 9.19 -4.35 -10.59
CA ALA A 133 9.02 -5.18 -11.77
C ALA A 133 8.38 -4.45 -12.96
N PHE A 134 7.85 -3.24 -12.77
CA PHE A 134 7.17 -2.48 -13.81
C PHE A 134 7.81 -1.10 -14.00
N ASP A 135 8.28 -0.80 -15.21
CA ASP A 135 8.89 0.50 -15.53
C ASP A 135 7.92 1.66 -15.29
N THR A 136 6.61 1.43 -15.43
CA THR A 136 5.54 2.40 -15.18
C THR A 136 5.23 2.61 -13.70
N ARG A 137 5.89 1.89 -12.78
CA ARG A 137 5.60 1.91 -11.33
C ARG A 137 6.83 2.03 -10.44
N LYS A 138 7.98 2.38 -11.00
CA LYS A 138 9.23 2.50 -10.24
C LYS A 138 9.89 3.88 -10.30
N THR A 139 9.30 4.85 -11.02
CA THR A 139 9.89 6.20 -11.15
C THR A 139 9.13 7.26 -10.35
N ALA A 140 9.83 8.33 -9.96
CA ALA A 140 9.23 9.46 -9.23
C ALA A 140 8.14 10.15 -10.05
N THR A 141 8.36 10.29 -11.36
CA THR A 141 7.35 10.81 -12.29
C THR A 141 6.13 9.89 -12.36
N SER A 142 6.30 8.56 -12.29
CA SER A 142 5.19 7.62 -12.30
C SER A 142 4.28 7.79 -11.08
N VAL A 143 4.87 7.93 -9.89
CA VAL A 143 4.15 8.19 -8.64
C VAL A 143 3.28 9.43 -8.77
N VAL A 144 3.89 10.57 -9.15
CA VAL A 144 3.17 11.84 -9.20
C VAL A 144 2.12 11.85 -10.33
N ARG A 145 2.40 11.23 -11.48
CA ARG A 145 1.41 11.09 -12.57
C ARG A 145 0.20 10.27 -12.13
N GLY A 146 0.42 9.16 -11.43
CA GLY A 146 -0.67 8.32 -10.93
C GLY A 146 -1.56 9.03 -9.89
N LEU A 147 -0.95 9.81 -8.99
CA LEU A 147 -1.68 10.64 -8.03
C LEU A 147 -2.44 11.78 -8.72
N LEU A 148 -1.78 12.50 -9.62
CA LEU A 148 -2.36 13.61 -10.39
C LEU A 148 -3.53 13.16 -11.25
N LEU A 149 -3.41 12.01 -11.92
CA LEU A 149 -4.47 11.42 -12.73
C LEU A 149 -5.73 11.19 -11.90
N GLN A 150 -5.61 10.56 -10.73
CA GLN A 150 -6.74 10.31 -9.84
C GLN A 150 -7.36 11.60 -9.32
N LEU A 151 -6.53 12.61 -9.04
CA LEU A 151 -6.99 13.92 -8.58
C LEU A 151 -7.85 14.62 -9.66
N VAL A 152 -7.36 14.71 -10.91
CA VAL A 152 -8.12 15.37 -12.00
C VAL A 152 -9.34 14.57 -12.45
N GLN A 153 -9.33 13.25 -12.26
CA GLN A 153 -10.50 12.41 -12.52
C GLN A 153 -11.62 12.63 -11.50
N GLN A 154 -11.26 12.78 -10.23
CA GLN A 154 -12.21 13.07 -9.14
C GLN A 154 -12.66 14.55 -9.16
N HIS A 155 -11.84 15.45 -9.67
CA HIS A 155 -12.10 16.89 -9.76
C HIS A 155 -11.82 17.43 -11.17
N PRO A 156 -12.70 17.18 -12.16
CA PRO A 156 -12.46 17.59 -13.56
C PRO A 156 -12.26 19.10 -13.76
N GLN A 157 -12.74 19.94 -12.85
CA GLN A 157 -12.49 21.39 -12.86
C GLN A 157 -11.01 21.75 -12.76
N LEU A 158 -10.16 20.87 -12.20
CA LEU A 158 -8.72 21.09 -12.14
C LEU A 158 -8.07 21.05 -13.53
N LEU A 159 -8.73 20.45 -14.52
CA LEU A 159 -8.27 20.45 -15.91
C LEU A 159 -8.18 21.86 -16.50
N ASP A 160 -8.96 22.83 -16.00
CA ASP A 160 -8.90 24.22 -16.47
C ASP A 160 -7.56 24.89 -16.15
N ARG A 161 -6.84 24.38 -15.15
CA ARG A 161 -5.48 24.83 -14.77
C ARG A 161 -4.39 23.94 -15.35
N LEU A 162 -4.66 22.65 -15.55
CA LEU A 162 -3.72 21.70 -16.15
C LEU A 162 -3.56 21.92 -17.67
N LEU A 163 -4.67 22.11 -18.39
CA LEU A 163 -4.67 22.17 -19.85
C LEU A 163 -3.84 23.31 -20.44
N PRO A 164 -3.86 24.55 -19.91
CA PRO A 164 -2.99 25.62 -20.43
C PRO A 164 -1.51 25.24 -20.40
N LYS A 165 -1.05 24.64 -19.29
CA LYS A 165 0.35 24.19 -19.12
C LYS A 165 0.69 23.03 -20.05
N TYR A 166 -0.25 22.11 -20.23
CA TYR A 166 -0.11 20.99 -21.17
C TYR A 166 -0.11 21.48 -22.63
N ASN A 167 -0.93 22.45 -23.01
CA ASN A 167 -0.96 22.98 -24.37
C ASN A 167 0.34 23.69 -24.75
N GLU A 168 1.06 24.25 -23.78
CA GLU A 168 2.38 24.88 -23.98
C GLU A 168 3.49 23.84 -24.17
N ARG A 169 3.51 22.77 -23.37
CA ARG A 169 4.66 21.84 -23.27
C ARG A 169 4.40 20.44 -23.83
N GLY A 170 3.15 20.10 -24.11
CA GLY A 170 2.72 18.75 -24.49
C GLY A 170 3.14 17.68 -23.46
N ALA A 171 3.48 16.50 -23.96
CA ALA A 171 3.91 15.36 -23.15
C ALA A 171 5.19 15.61 -22.33
N GLU A 172 6.04 16.57 -22.70
CA GLU A 172 7.25 16.92 -21.94
C GLU A 172 6.93 17.43 -20.53
N LEU A 173 5.74 18.01 -20.34
CA LEU A 173 5.25 18.41 -19.02
C LEU A 173 5.29 17.24 -18.01
N PHE A 174 4.97 16.03 -18.48
CA PHE A 174 4.89 14.83 -17.65
C PHE A 174 6.20 14.02 -17.60
N ARG A 175 7.23 14.46 -18.31
CA ARG A 175 8.58 13.87 -18.28
C ARG A 175 9.49 14.57 -17.27
N SER A 176 9.27 15.86 -17.02
CA SER A 176 10.00 16.62 -15.98
C SER A 176 9.36 16.39 -14.61
N PHE A 177 10.14 15.86 -13.66
CA PHE A 177 9.70 15.70 -12.28
C PHE A 177 9.33 17.05 -11.65
N ASP A 178 10.20 18.07 -11.76
CA ASP A 178 9.97 19.38 -11.13
C ASP A 178 8.69 20.07 -11.64
N ALA A 179 8.46 20.03 -12.95
CA ALA A 179 7.24 20.59 -13.55
C ALA A 179 5.99 19.85 -13.07
N LEU A 180 6.08 18.52 -12.98
CA LEU A 180 5.01 17.64 -12.56
C LEU A 180 4.72 17.74 -11.05
N TRP A 181 5.73 17.88 -10.20
CA TRP A 181 5.56 18.12 -8.77
C TRP A 181 4.91 19.48 -8.53
N THR A 182 5.41 20.52 -9.21
CA THR A 182 4.87 21.88 -9.10
C THR A 182 3.39 21.92 -9.45
N ILE A 183 2.99 21.29 -10.56
CA ILE A 183 1.60 21.27 -10.98
C ILE A 183 0.74 20.39 -10.07
N PHE A 184 1.25 19.25 -9.59
CA PHE A 184 0.55 18.42 -8.62
C PHE A 184 0.25 19.22 -7.35
N MET A 185 1.25 19.87 -6.77
CA MET A 185 1.08 20.68 -5.55
C MET A 185 0.12 21.85 -5.76
N GLU A 186 0.22 22.54 -6.90
CA GLU A 186 -0.68 23.64 -7.24
C GLU A 186 -2.15 23.20 -7.32
N LEU A 187 -2.42 22.07 -7.98
CA LEU A 187 -3.79 21.55 -8.13
C LEU A 187 -4.30 20.91 -6.84
N ALA A 188 -3.45 20.19 -6.13
CA ALA A 188 -3.78 19.59 -4.84
C ALA A 188 -3.97 20.64 -3.74
N ALA A 189 -3.41 21.84 -3.88
CA ALA A 189 -3.66 22.94 -2.95
C ALA A 189 -5.06 23.57 -3.10
N ASP A 190 -5.79 23.32 -4.19
CA ASP A 190 -7.10 23.94 -4.44
C ASP A 190 -8.11 23.62 -3.31
N GLU A 191 -8.46 24.63 -2.51
CA GLU A 191 -9.34 24.48 -1.35
C GLU A 191 -10.76 23.97 -1.72
N LYS A 192 -11.22 24.23 -2.95
CA LYS A 192 -12.54 23.78 -3.43
C LYS A 192 -12.62 22.25 -3.55
N THR A 193 -11.47 21.58 -3.65
CA THR A 193 -11.38 20.12 -3.76
C THR A 193 -11.13 19.44 -2.41
N GLY A 194 -11.15 20.19 -1.29
CA GLY A 194 -11.09 19.63 0.06
C GLY A 194 -9.70 19.16 0.48
N ARG A 195 -9.64 18.18 1.40
CA ARG A 195 -8.40 17.51 1.84
C ARG A 195 -8.04 16.36 0.92
N LYS A 196 -6.77 16.24 0.58
CA LYS A 196 -6.22 15.21 -0.31
C LYS A 196 -5.35 14.29 0.53
N TYR A 197 -5.67 13.02 0.49
CA TYR A 197 -4.92 11.96 1.13
C TYR A 197 -4.28 11.14 0.03
N CYS A 198 -2.95 11.06 0.03
CA CYS A 198 -2.16 10.32 -0.94
C CYS A 198 -1.49 9.14 -0.25
N ILE A 199 -1.68 7.92 -0.74
CA ILE A 199 -0.96 6.74 -0.25
C ILE A 199 0.09 6.33 -1.28
N ILE A 200 1.35 6.23 -0.88
CA ILE A 200 2.45 5.74 -1.71
C ILE A 200 2.97 4.47 -1.04
N ASP A 201 2.60 3.31 -1.57
CA ASP A 201 3.03 2.01 -1.04
C ASP A 201 4.37 1.60 -1.66
N ALA A 202 5.23 1.00 -0.84
CA ALA A 202 6.49 0.39 -1.22
C ALA A 202 7.46 1.35 -1.94
N LEU A 203 7.65 2.56 -1.41
CA LEU A 203 8.55 3.57 -2.00
C LEU A 203 9.99 3.04 -2.17
N ASP A 204 10.41 2.05 -1.38
CA ASP A 204 11.69 1.35 -1.54
C ASP A 204 11.83 0.55 -2.85
N GLU A 205 10.75 0.35 -3.59
CA GLU A 205 10.74 -0.32 -4.90
C GLU A 205 10.92 0.65 -6.09
N CYS A 206 11.00 1.96 -5.83
CA CYS A 206 11.43 2.91 -6.85
C CYS A 206 12.91 2.70 -7.21
N ASP A 207 13.31 3.12 -8.42
CA ASP A 207 14.72 3.24 -8.75
C ASP A 207 15.42 4.26 -7.84
N GLU A 208 16.73 4.11 -7.67
CA GLU A 208 17.53 4.85 -6.69
C GLU A 208 17.45 6.37 -6.89
N GLU A 209 17.56 6.84 -8.14
CA GLU A 209 17.47 8.27 -8.49
C GLU A 209 16.07 8.83 -8.18
N SER A 210 15.03 8.07 -8.56
CA SER A 210 13.64 8.44 -8.28
C SER A 210 13.32 8.45 -6.79
N GLN A 211 13.87 7.51 -6.02
CA GLN A 211 13.70 7.44 -4.59
C GLN A 211 14.28 8.69 -3.92
N ASP A 212 15.54 9.04 -4.20
CA ASP A 212 16.19 10.24 -3.66
C ASP A 212 15.43 11.52 -4.05
N THR A 213 15.08 11.64 -5.34
CA THR A 213 14.34 12.79 -5.88
C THR A 213 13.00 13.00 -5.14
N LEU A 214 12.21 11.94 -5.00
CA LEU A 214 10.89 12.01 -4.35
C LEU A 214 11.01 12.30 -2.85
N LEU A 215 11.95 11.66 -2.15
CA LEU A 215 12.16 11.83 -0.72
C LEU A 215 12.64 13.24 -0.38
N LYS A 216 13.62 13.75 -1.14
CA LYS A 216 14.11 15.12 -1.02
C LYS A 216 12.97 16.11 -1.22
N GLN A 217 12.18 15.92 -2.28
CA GLN A 217 11.07 16.81 -2.59
C GLN A 217 9.96 16.76 -1.51
N LEU A 218 9.64 15.58 -0.96
CA LEU A 218 8.72 15.44 0.18
C LEU A 218 9.23 16.22 1.39
N LYS A 219 10.52 16.03 1.74
CA LYS A 219 11.17 16.73 2.86
C LYS A 219 11.12 18.24 2.69
N GLU A 220 11.52 18.75 1.54
CA GLU A 220 11.52 20.20 1.24
C GLU A 220 10.11 20.78 1.26
N THR A 221 9.13 20.06 0.69
CA THR A 221 7.74 20.55 0.58
C THR A 221 7.04 20.61 1.93
N PHE A 222 7.13 19.55 2.73
CA PHE A 222 6.33 19.40 3.95
C PHE A 222 7.03 19.88 5.23
N ASN A 223 8.34 20.17 5.19
CA ASN A 223 9.02 20.91 6.26
C ASN A 223 8.97 22.43 6.06
N SER A 224 8.55 22.90 4.88
CA SER A 224 8.36 24.31 4.62
C SER A 224 7.17 24.87 5.41
N ARG A 225 7.24 26.15 5.81
CA ARG A 225 6.09 26.87 6.38
C ARG A 225 4.96 27.09 5.38
N ASP A 226 5.28 27.01 4.09
CA ASP A 226 4.35 27.20 2.99
C ASP A 226 3.72 25.87 2.51
N ALA A 227 3.91 24.78 3.25
CA ALA A 227 3.30 23.49 2.96
C ALA A 227 1.77 23.64 2.85
N PRO A 228 1.12 23.19 1.76
CA PRO A 228 -0.32 23.34 1.63
C PRO A 228 -1.06 22.56 2.73
N PRO A 229 -1.96 23.19 3.48
CA PRO A 229 -2.53 22.60 4.70
C PRO A 229 -3.55 21.48 4.44
N ASN A 230 -3.91 21.24 3.18
CA ASN A 230 -4.93 20.30 2.75
C ASN A 230 -4.37 19.07 2.04
N ILE A 231 -3.05 18.84 2.06
CA ILE A 231 -2.40 17.69 1.43
C ILE A 231 -1.77 16.83 2.53
N TYR A 232 -2.07 15.54 2.49
CA TYR A 232 -1.61 14.53 3.43
C TYR A 232 -1.04 13.35 2.65
N VAL A 233 0.14 12.88 3.01
CA VAL A 233 0.85 11.79 2.33
C VAL A 233 1.16 10.68 3.34
N LEU A 234 0.75 9.46 3.03
CA LEU A 234 1.17 8.27 3.74
C LEU A 234 2.14 7.51 2.85
N VAL A 235 3.32 7.22 3.36
CA VAL A 235 4.34 6.44 2.67
C VAL A 235 4.52 5.12 3.40
N THR A 236 4.58 4.02 2.66
CA THR A 236 5.12 2.75 3.20
C THR A 236 6.45 2.43 2.54
N SER A 237 7.39 1.90 3.31
CA SER A 237 8.64 1.37 2.75
C SER A 237 9.37 0.44 3.72
N ARG A 238 10.45 -0.18 3.24
CA ARG A 238 11.49 -0.73 4.12
C ARG A 238 12.26 0.41 4.79
N PRO A 239 12.77 0.19 6.01
CA PRO A 239 13.47 1.23 6.76
C PRO A 239 14.95 1.29 6.38
N TYR A 240 15.25 1.41 5.09
CA TYR A 240 16.64 1.54 4.62
C TYR A 240 17.26 2.87 5.09
N PRO A 241 18.57 2.92 5.37
CA PRO A 241 19.23 4.13 5.87
C PRO A 241 18.98 5.37 5.02
N GLU A 242 19.05 5.23 3.71
CA GLU A 242 18.80 6.29 2.72
C GLU A 242 17.37 6.83 2.78
N ILE A 243 16.37 5.99 3.11
CA ILE A 243 14.98 6.44 3.29
C ILE A 243 14.79 7.09 4.66
N ARG A 244 15.39 6.52 5.70
CA ARG A 244 15.35 7.03 7.09
C ARG A 244 15.84 8.48 7.17
N GLU A 245 16.93 8.79 6.48
CA GLU A 245 17.52 10.15 6.45
C GLU A 245 16.50 11.26 6.09
N TYR A 246 15.53 10.93 5.23
CA TYR A 246 14.48 11.86 4.83
C TYR A 246 13.22 11.74 5.68
N MET A 247 12.82 10.53 6.06
CA MET A 247 11.51 10.26 6.63
C MET A 247 11.45 10.27 8.16
N GLU A 248 12.57 10.11 8.87
CA GLU A 248 12.60 10.08 10.35
C GLU A 248 12.17 11.42 10.98
N GLY A 249 12.26 12.53 10.24
CA GLY A 249 11.78 13.85 10.67
C GLY A 249 10.26 14.02 10.66
N PHE A 250 9.53 13.10 10.01
CA PHE A 250 8.06 13.09 9.97
C PHE A 250 7.48 12.13 11.00
N ALA A 251 6.15 12.17 11.20
CA ALA A 251 5.47 11.12 11.94
C ALA A 251 5.77 9.75 11.31
N ASN A 252 6.24 8.80 12.11
CA ASN A 252 6.67 7.50 11.61
C ASN A 252 6.44 6.38 12.63
N LYS A 253 6.26 5.16 12.12
CA LYS A 253 6.13 3.97 12.97
C LYS A 253 6.58 2.69 12.26
N ASP A 254 7.23 1.81 13.03
CA ASP A 254 7.44 0.42 12.63
C ASP A 254 6.16 -0.38 12.84
N LEU A 255 5.60 -0.93 11.76
CA LEU A 255 4.43 -1.80 11.84
C LEU A 255 4.65 -3.02 12.76
N ALA A 256 5.88 -3.54 12.85
CA ALA A 256 6.20 -4.66 13.71
C ALA A 256 6.23 -4.30 15.21
N SER A 257 6.23 -3.00 15.54
CA SER A 257 6.20 -2.53 16.93
C SER A 257 4.82 -2.61 17.58
N TYR A 258 3.75 -2.67 16.77
CA TYR A 258 2.39 -2.82 17.29
C TYR A 258 2.16 -4.23 17.84
N ALA A 259 1.50 -4.32 19.00
CA ALA A 259 1.15 -5.60 19.59
C ALA A 259 0.13 -6.37 18.73
N GLU A 260 -0.76 -5.61 18.09
CA GLU A 260 -1.81 -6.07 17.20
C GLU A 260 -1.24 -6.71 15.92
N ALA A 261 -0.08 -6.24 15.44
CA ALA A 261 0.61 -6.88 14.32
C ALA A 261 0.98 -8.34 14.62
N LYS A 262 1.37 -8.65 15.87
CA LYS A 262 1.63 -10.04 16.31
C LYS A 262 0.33 -10.86 16.36
N GLN A 263 -0.77 -10.26 16.81
CA GLN A 263 -2.08 -10.90 16.81
C GLN A 263 -2.56 -11.20 15.39
N ASP A 264 -2.27 -10.33 14.43
CA ASP A 264 -2.64 -10.55 13.03
C ASP A 264 -1.89 -11.72 12.40
N ILE A 265 -0.62 -11.90 12.75
CA ILE A 265 0.16 -13.07 12.33
C ILE A 265 -0.46 -14.34 12.90
N GLU A 266 -0.87 -14.30 14.17
CA GLU A 266 -1.56 -15.42 14.81
C GLU A 266 -2.86 -15.78 14.07
N ARG A 267 -3.72 -14.78 13.81
CA ARG A 267 -4.95 -14.97 13.01
C ARG A 267 -4.65 -15.56 11.63
N CYS A 268 -3.60 -15.07 10.96
CA CYS A 268 -3.17 -15.58 9.67
C CYS A 268 -2.73 -17.05 9.74
N ILE A 269 -1.96 -17.44 10.77
CA ILE A 269 -1.57 -18.83 11.02
C ILE A 269 -2.82 -19.68 11.26
N GLU A 270 -3.75 -19.24 12.10
CA GLU A 270 -4.98 -19.97 12.40
C GLU A 270 -5.83 -20.20 11.15
N GLU A 271 -6.07 -19.17 10.36
CA GLU A 271 -6.89 -19.24 9.15
C GLU A 271 -6.25 -20.16 8.09
N ARG A 272 -4.97 -19.94 7.77
CA ARG A 272 -4.25 -20.73 6.76
C ARG A 272 -4.12 -22.19 7.16
N THR A 273 -3.81 -22.47 8.42
CA THR A 273 -3.70 -23.86 8.89
C THR A 273 -5.04 -24.58 8.95
N THR A 274 -6.13 -23.86 9.24
CA THR A 274 -7.49 -24.42 9.18
C THR A 274 -7.87 -24.79 7.76
N ALA A 275 -7.60 -23.91 6.78
CA ALA A 275 -7.83 -24.19 5.37
C ALA A 275 -7.00 -25.38 4.88
N LEU A 276 -5.70 -25.44 5.24
CA LEU A 276 -4.82 -26.57 4.93
C LEU A 276 -5.32 -27.87 5.56
N ALA A 277 -5.73 -27.84 6.83
CA ALA A 277 -6.24 -29.01 7.52
C ALA A 277 -7.49 -29.59 6.84
N GLY A 278 -8.39 -28.72 6.36
CA GLY A 278 -9.55 -29.13 5.58
C GLY A 278 -9.17 -29.79 4.25
N LYS A 279 -8.23 -29.19 3.51
CA LYS A 279 -7.76 -29.68 2.20
C LYS A 279 -6.92 -30.98 2.31
N LYS A 280 -6.17 -31.14 3.40
CA LYS A 280 -5.19 -32.22 3.60
C LYS A 280 -5.62 -33.26 4.63
N HIS A 281 -6.79 -33.12 5.21
CA HIS A 281 -7.32 -33.97 6.27
C HIS A 281 -6.35 -34.12 7.45
N TYR A 282 -5.85 -33.00 7.97
CA TYR A 282 -4.99 -33.03 9.16
C TYR A 282 -5.76 -33.55 10.37
N THR A 283 -5.11 -34.39 11.17
CA THR A 283 -5.61 -34.72 12.51
C THR A 283 -5.45 -33.51 13.42
N ALA A 284 -6.21 -33.45 14.51
CA ALA A 284 -6.07 -32.39 15.51
C ALA A 284 -4.63 -32.25 16.02
N LYS A 285 -3.93 -33.38 16.18
CA LYS A 285 -2.52 -33.41 16.58
C LYS A 285 -1.61 -32.74 15.55
N VAL A 286 -1.74 -33.10 14.26
CA VAL A 286 -0.93 -32.52 13.18
C VAL A 286 -1.20 -31.02 13.05
N LEU A 287 -2.47 -30.61 13.12
CA LEU A 287 -2.85 -29.20 13.07
C LEU A 287 -2.19 -28.38 14.19
N THR A 288 -2.23 -28.86 15.44
CA THR A 288 -1.58 -28.18 16.56
C THR A 288 -0.07 -28.07 16.35
N GLN A 289 0.59 -29.17 15.98
CA GLN A 289 2.05 -29.16 15.74
C GLN A 289 2.44 -28.20 14.60
N VAL A 290 1.68 -28.19 13.50
CA VAL A 290 1.91 -27.27 12.38
C VAL A 290 1.77 -25.82 12.85
N ARG A 291 0.73 -25.48 13.62
CA ARG A 291 0.54 -24.12 14.16
C ARG A 291 1.71 -23.69 15.05
N ASP A 292 2.12 -24.55 15.97
CA ASP A 292 3.20 -24.23 16.91
C ASP A 292 4.54 -24.01 16.19
N ILE A 293 4.85 -24.83 15.19
CA ILE A 293 6.06 -24.64 14.38
C ILE A 293 5.99 -23.33 13.58
N LEU A 294 4.83 -23.00 13.00
CA LEU A 294 4.68 -21.75 12.25
C LEU A 294 4.85 -20.52 13.14
N ARG A 295 4.31 -20.56 14.37
CA ARG A 295 4.47 -19.49 15.37
C ARG A 295 5.94 -19.31 15.74
N GLU A 296 6.64 -20.40 16.06
CA GLU A 296 8.02 -20.35 16.50
C GLU A 296 8.98 -19.90 15.40
N ARG A 297 8.74 -20.31 14.15
CA ARG A 297 9.70 -20.17 13.05
C ARG A 297 9.48 -18.98 12.13
N SER A 298 8.28 -18.40 12.12
CA SER A 298 7.97 -17.25 11.26
C SER A 298 8.70 -15.96 11.64
N GLU A 299 9.22 -15.88 12.88
CA GLU A 299 9.90 -14.69 13.42
C GLU A 299 9.11 -13.39 13.21
N GLY A 300 7.78 -13.48 13.30
CA GLY A 300 6.92 -12.32 13.13
C GLY A 300 6.74 -11.86 11.68
N THR A 301 6.89 -12.76 10.69
CA THR A 301 6.72 -12.42 9.27
C THR A 301 5.59 -13.21 8.61
N PHE A 302 4.63 -12.50 8.01
CA PHE A 302 3.52 -13.09 7.25
C PHE A 302 4.03 -13.87 6.03
N LEU A 303 5.10 -13.37 5.41
CA LEU A 303 5.67 -13.98 4.21
C LEU A 303 6.20 -15.38 4.48
N TRP A 304 6.89 -15.58 5.61
CA TRP A 304 7.38 -16.90 5.98
C TRP A 304 6.22 -17.86 6.23
N VAL A 305 5.16 -17.42 6.92
CA VAL A 305 3.93 -18.23 7.11
C VAL A 305 3.31 -18.61 5.76
N GLY A 306 3.23 -17.66 4.83
CA GLY A 306 2.69 -17.91 3.50
C GLY A 306 3.48 -18.95 2.72
N LEU A 307 4.80 -18.80 2.65
CA LEU A 307 5.71 -19.73 1.99
C LEU A 307 5.65 -21.13 2.61
N ALA A 308 5.61 -21.22 3.94
CA ALA A 308 5.49 -22.49 4.65
C ALA A 308 4.15 -23.19 4.33
N CYS A 309 3.04 -22.45 4.33
CA CYS A 309 1.73 -22.99 3.98
C CYS A 309 1.66 -23.45 2.53
N GLU A 310 2.23 -22.70 1.59
CA GLU A 310 2.28 -23.08 0.18
C GLU A 310 3.13 -24.34 -0.05
N GLU A 311 4.26 -24.47 0.63
CA GLU A 311 5.06 -25.69 0.56
C GLU A 311 4.26 -26.91 1.02
N LEU A 312 3.46 -26.76 2.09
CA LEU A 312 2.60 -27.83 2.59
C LEU A 312 1.44 -28.18 1.66
N GLU A 313 1.06 -27.33 0.70
CA GLU A 313 0.01 -27.67 -0.27
C GLU A 313 0.37 -28.87 -1.16
N GLY A 314 1.66 -29.15 -1.36
CA GLY A 314 2.14 -30.32 -2.09
C GLY A 314 2.35 -31.57 -1.22
N ILE A 315 2.31 -31.42 0.11
CA ILE A 315 2.82 -32.42 1.04
C ILE A 315 1.68 -33.25 1.68
N PRO A 316 1.87 -34.56 1.91
CA PRO A 316 0.94 -35.37 2.69
C PRO A 316 0.92 -34.99 4.18
N SER A 317 -0.24 -35.12 4.83
CA SER A 317 -0.43 -34.81 6.26
C SER A 317 0.63 -35.43 7.20
N LYS A 318 1.00 -36.69 6.95
CA LYS A 318 2.00 -37.41 7.76
C LYS A 318 3.41 -36.81 7.70
N ASP A 319 3.74 -36.08 6.63
CA ASP A 319 5.08 -35.53 6.38
C ASP A 319 5.14 -34.02 6.69
N ALA A 320 3.99 -33.37 6.93
CA ALA A 320 3.88 -31.93 7.08
C ALA A 320 4.75 -31.36 8.21
N VAL A 321 4.74 -31.99 9.39
CA VAL A 321 5.53 -31.57 10.55
C VAL A 321 7.03 -31.63 10.23
N GLN A 322 7.48 -32.75 9.66
CA GLN A 322 8.89 -32.95 9.31
C GLN A 322 9.36 -31.95 8.24
N VAL A 323 8.53 -31.63 7.25
CA VAL A 323 8.85 -30.60 6.24
C VAL A 323 9.04 -29.24 6.90
N LEU A 324 8.13 -28.82 7.79
CA LEU A 324 8.27 -27.55 8.50
C LEU A 324 9.49 -27.51 9.43
N GLU A 325 9.79 -28.61 10.13
CA GLU A 325 10.99 -28.74 10.98
C GLU A 325 12.30 -28.67 10.20
N ASN A 326 12.27 -28.98 8.91
CA ASN A 326 13.41 -28.83 8.01
C ASN A 326 13.45 -27.46 7.31
N MET A 327 12.37 -26.68 7.33
CA MET A 327 12.34 -25.34 6.74
C MET A 327 13.19 -24.38 7.58
N PRO A 328 14.08 -23.55 7.00
CA PRO A 328 14.90 -22.64 7.79
C PRO A 328 14.05 -21.67 8.61
N LYS A 329 14.46 -21.42 9.85
CA LYS A 329 13.84 -20.44 10.74
C LYS A 329 14.09 -19.03 10.22
N GLY A 330 13.03 -18.22 10.15
CA GLY A 330 13.12 -16.84 9.71
C GLY A 330 13.29 -16.67 8.20
N LEU A 331 12.95 -15.47 7.73
CA LEU A 331 12.90 -15.15 6.31
C LEU A 331 14.29 -15.12 5.65
N SER A 332 15.32 -14.63 6.35
CA SER A 332 16.68 -14.51 5.83
C SER A 332 17.30 -15.86 5.46
N LEU A 333 17.18 -16.85 6.35
CA LEU A 333 17.70 -18.20 6.08
C LEU A 333 16.86 -18.93 5.03
N LEU A 334 15.55 -18.68 4.99
CA LEU A 334 14.67 -19.22 3.97
C LEU A 334 15.06 -18.69 2.58
N TYR A 335 15.28 -17.38 2.43
CA TYR A 335 15.76 -16.81 1.16
C TYR A 335 17.13 -17.35 0.76
N LYS A 336 18.07 -17.47 1.69
CA LYS A 336 19.38 -18.06 1.41
C LYS A 336 19.25 -19.47 0.81
N ARG A 337 18.45 -20.33 1.45
CA ARG A 337 18.19 -21.69 0.95
C ARG A 337 17.51 -21.67 -0.42
N LEU A 338 16.52 -20.81 -0.61
CA LEU A 338 15.78 -20.67 -1.85
C LEU A 338 16.68 -20.23 -3.01
N LEU A 339 17.56 -19.23 -2.78
CA LEU A 339 18.55 -18.77 -3.75
C LEU A 339 19.58 -19.85 -4.06
N GLU A 340 20.13 -20.52 -3.05
CA GLU A 340 21.07 -21.63 -3.24
C GLU A 340 20.45 -22.77 -4.06
N THR A 341 19.18 -23.08 -3.82
CA THR A 341 18.43 -24.10 -4.56
C THR A 341 18.21 -23.66 -6.01
N ALA A 342 17.84 -22.40 -6.21
CA ALA A 342 17.58 -21.86 -7.54
C ALA A 342 18.86 -21.76 -8.40
N VAL A 343 20.01 -21.44 -7.79
CA VAL A 343 21.32 -21.49 -8.45
C VAL A 343 21.70 -22.92 -8.85
N LYS A 344 21.36 -23.92 -8.02
CA LYS A 344 21.62 -25.34 -8.31
C LYS A 344 20.68 -25.94 -9.36
N ASN A 345 19.41 -25.54 -9.38
CA ASN A 345 18.34 -26.16 -10.20
C ASN A 345 17.99 -25.38 -11.48
N GLY A 346 18.51 -24.17 -11.67
CA GLY A 346 18.27 -23.33 -12.85
C GLY A 346 17.04 -22.41 -12.76
N ALA A 347 16.80 -21.62 -13.81
CA ALA A 347 15.98 -20.40 -13.81
C ALA A 347 14.49 -20.54 -13.39
N LYS A 348 13.90 -21.75 -13.38
CA LYS A 348 12.49 -21.94 -13.01
C LYS A 348 12.23 -21.71 -11.52
N ASP A 349 13.16 -22.10 -10.65
CA ASP A 349 13.01 -21.89 -9.20
C ASP A 349 13.29 -20.42 -8.82
N VAL A 350 14.17 -19.72 -9.56
CA VAL A 350 14.46 -18.29 -9.34
C VAL A 350 13.20 -17.43 -9.46
N ARG A 351 12.35 -17.67 -10.46
CA ARG A 351 11.09 -16.93 -10.65
C ARG A 351 10.11 -17.12 -9.50
N ARG A 352 10.05 -18.32 -8.92
CA ARG A 352 9.21 -18.62 -7.76
C ARG A 352 9.70 -17.86 -6.52
N VAL A 353 11.01 -17.71 -6.33
CA VAL A 353 11.58 -16.96 -5.20
C VAL A 353 11.36 -15.45 -5.36
N LEU A 354 11.54 -14.94 -6.58
CA LEU A 354 11.36 -13.52 -6.91
C LEU A 354 9.89 -13.07 -6.91
N SER A 355 8.91 -13.97 -7.09
CA SER A 355 7.49 -13.59 -7.02
C SER A 355 7.02 -13.22 -5.61
N PHE A 356 7.77 -13.60 -4.58
CA PHE A 356 7.50 -13.29 -3.17
C PHE A 356 8.21 -12.05 -2.66
N VAL A 357 9.21 -11.56 -3.41
CA VAL A 357 9.89 -10.30 -3.13
C VAL A 357 9.01 -9.14 -3.56
#